data_AF-A0AAX1Q2U8-F1
#
_entry.id   AF-A0AAX1Q2U8-F1
#
_cell.length_a   1.000
_cell.length_b   1.000
_cell.length_c   1.000
_cell.angle_alpha   90.00
_cell.angle_beta   90.00
_cell.angle_gamma   90.00
#
_symmetry.space_group_name_H-M   'P 1'
#
loop_
_entity.id
_entity.type
_entity.pdbx_description
1 polymer ?
#
loop_
_entity_poly.entity_id
_entity_poly.type
_entity_poly.pdbx_seq_one_letter_code
_entity_poly.pdbx_strand_id
1 'polypeptide(L)' 'MAWIIFCLFLTSFLLFAITGKRFMDLKKSASYPPKRVLRKRAVVEGGTAFTVFLLALLLYYVT' A
#
# COMPACT_ATOMS: atom_id res chain seq x y z
N MET A 1 -11.66 19.82 6.92
CA MET A 1 -11.53 18.41 6.45
C MET A 1 -10.18 18.12 5.78
N ALA A 2 -9.51 19.12 5.20
CA ALA A 2 -8.22 18.96 4.51
C ALA A 2 -7.13 18.20 5.29
N TRP A 3 -7.00 18.41 6.60
CA TRP A 3 -6.01 17.68 7.42
C TRP A 3 -6.23 16.16 7.43
N ILE A 4 -7.48 15.73 7.55
CA ILE A 4 -7.85 14.30 7.58
C ILE A 4 -7.52 13.65 6.22
N ILE A 5 -7.84 14.36 5.13
CA ILE A 5 -7.54 13.92 3.76
C ILE A 5 -6.03 13.81 3.55
N PHE A 6 -5.25 14.78 4.05
CA PHE A 6 -3.79 14.72 4.02
C PHE A 6 -3.24 13.49 4.76
N CYS A 7 -3.76 13.18 5.95
CA CYS A 7 -3.36 11.96 6.68
C CYS A 7 -3.69 10.68 5.90
N LEU A 8 -4.83 10.62 5.20
CA LEU A 8 -5.20 9.48 4.36
C LEU A 8 -4.27 9.33 3.15
N PHE A 9 -3.89 10.43 2.49
CA PHE A 9 -2.89 10.38 1.43
C PHE A 9 -1.52 9.92 1.93
N LEU A 10 -1.08 10.44 3.09
CA LEU A 10 0.21 10.08 3.68
C LEU A 10 0.26 8.59 4.04
N THR A 11 -0.80 8.07 4.67
CA THR A 11 -0.89 6.65 5.05
C THR A 11 -0.94 5.73 3.83
N SER A 12 -1.69 6.12 2.78
CA SER A 12 -1.69 5.38 1.52
C SER A 12 -0.29 5.31 0.90
N PHE A 13 0.45 6.43 0.87
CA PHE A 13 1.81 6.48 0.34
C PHE A 13 2.78 5.57 1.12
N LEU A 14 2.68 5.55 2.46
CA LEU A 14 3.44 4.65 3.32
C LEU A 14 3.16 3.17 3.01
N LEU A 15 1.88 2.81 2.80
CA LEU A 15 1.50 1.44 2.44
C LEU A 15 2.03 1.04 1.05
N PHE A 16 2.02 1.96 0.09
CA PHE A 16 2.66 1.75 -1.21
C PHE A 16 4.17 1.52 -1.09
N ALA A 17 4.87 2.27 -0.25
CA ALA A 17 6.30 2.10 -0.01
C ALA A 17 6.63 0.73 0.61
N ILE A 18 5.84 0.28 1.61
CA ILE A 18 5.98 -1.04 2.23
C ILE A 18 5.75 -2.16 1.20
N THR A 19 4.72 -1.99 0.36
CA THR A 19 4.40 -2.93 -0.72
C THR A 19 5.55 -3.01 -1.72
N GLY A 20 6.11 -1.86 -2.14
CA GLY A 20 7.26 -1.77 -3.04
C GLY A 20 8.50 -2.49 -2.49
N LYS A 21 8.81 -2.29 -1.20
CA LYS A 21 9.92 -2.99 -0.52
C LYS A 21 9.72 -4.51 -0.56
N ARG A 22 8.51 -5.00 -0.32
CA ARG A 22 8.20 -6.44 -0.41
C ARG A 22 8.25 -6.99 -1.83
N PHE A 23 7.92 -6.18 -2.84
CA PHE A 23 8.14 -6.55 -4.24
C PHE A 23 9.63 -6.69 -4.58
N MET A 24 10.49 -5.86 -3.99
CA MET A 24 11.94 -6.03 -4.13
C MET A 24 12.42 -7.31 -3.43
N ASP A 25 11.89 -7.62 -2.25
CA ASP A 25 12.23 -8.85 -1.53
C ASP A 25 11.72 -10.12 -2.25
N LEU A 26 10.64 -10.03 -3.03
CA LEU A 26 10.18 -11.11 -3.92
C LEU A 26 11.18 -11.43 -5.05
N LYS A 27 11.94 -10.43 -5.50
CA LYS A 27 12.98 -10.60 -6.53
C LYS A 27 14.25 -11.25 -5.96
N LYS A 28 14.49 -11.16 -4.64
CA LYS A 28 15.63 -11.81 -4.00
C LYS A 28 15.44 -13.34 -3.99
N SER A 29 16.53 -14.05 -4.22
CA SER A 29 16.59 -15.52 -4.18
C SER A 29 16.72 -16.03 -2.73
N ALA A 30 15.95 -15.47 -1.80
CA ALA A 30 15.96 -15.91 -0.41
C ALA A 30 15.11 -17.19 -0.28
N SER A 31 15.66 -18.19 0.42
CA SER A 31 14.97 -19.47 0.69
C SER A 31 13.77 -19.31 1.65
N TYR A 32 13.77 -18.24 2.46
CA TYR A 32 12.70 -17.91 3.40
C TYR A 32 12.53 -16.40 3.55
N PRO A 33 11.30 -15.87 3.70
CA PRO A 33 10.00 -16.55 3.65
C PRO A 33 9.55 -16.91 2.22
N PRO A 34 8.70 -17.94 2.05
CA PRO A 34 8.29 -18.43 0.73
C PRO A 34 7.61 -17.32 -0.10
N LYS A 35 8.03 -17.20 -1.37
CA LYS A 35 7.56 -16.16 -2.31
C LYS A 35 6.04 -16.07 -2.43
N ARG A 36 5.31 -17.18 -2.26
CA ARG A 36 3.84 -17.20 -2.26
C ARG A 36 3.24 -16.38 -1.11
N VAL A 37 3.84 -16.42 0.08
CA VAL A 37 3.39 -15.66 1.25
C VAL A 37 3.69 -14.18 1.07
N LEU A 38 4.89 -13.85 0.60
CA LEU A 38 5.28 -12.48 0.27
C LEU A 38 4.36 -11.86 -0.78
N ARG A 39 4.00 -12.61 -1.83
CA ARG A 39 3.11 -12.15 -2.90
C ARG A 39 1.68 -11.96 -2.41
N LYS A 40 1.14 -12.89 -1.62
CA LYS A 40 -0.19 -12.72 -1.00
C LYS A 40 -0.24 -11.46 -0.14
N ARG A 41 0.77 -11.25 0.70
CA ARG A 41 0.79 -10.05 1.56
C ARG A 41 0.99 -8.77 0.78
N ALA A 42 1.83 -8.76 -0.26
CA ALA A 42 2.01 -7.60 -1.13
C ALA A 42 0.73 -7.25 -1.91
N VAL A 43 -0.05 -8.25 -2.33
CA VAL A 43 -1.36 -8.02 -2.98
C VAL A 43 -2.36 -7.44 -1.98
N VAL A 44 -2.40 -7.95 -0.74
CA VAL A 44 -3.28 -7.41 0.31
C VAL A 44 -2.88 -5.98 0.65
N GLU A 45 -1.60 -5.71 0.88
CA GLU A 45 -1.11 -4.37 1.23
C GLU A 45 -1.22 -3.37 0.08
N GLY A 46 -0.97 -3.80 -1.16
CA GLY A 46 -1.17 -2.96 -2.33
C GLY A 46 -2.65 -2.67 -2.58
N GLY A 47 -3.52 -3.67 -2.37
CA GLY A 47 -4.96 -3.51 -2.45
C GLY A 47 -5.48 -2.53 -1.40
N THR A 48 -5.05 -2.66 -0.14
CA THR A 48 -5.45 -1.72 0.92
C THR A 48 -4.91 -0.32 0.64
N ALA A 49 -3.66 -0.17 0.23
CA ALA A 49 -3.07 1.12 -0.14
C ALA A 49 -3.90 1.83 -1.23
N PHE A 50 -4.30 1.09 -2.26
CA PHE A 50 -5.12 1.59 -3.36
C PHE A 50 -6.53 1.96 -2.91
N THR A 51 -7.19 1.14 -2.08
CA THR A 51 -8.53 1.49 -1.56
C THR A 51 -8.50 2.74 -0.69
N VAL A 52 -7.49 2.91 0.16
CA VAL A 52 -7.32 4.11 0.99
C VAL A 52 -7.00 5.33 0.13
N PHE A 53 -6.21 5.16 -0.94
CA PHE A 53 -5.96 6.22 -1.92
C PHE A 53 -7.25 6.69 -2.61
N LEU A 54 -8.05 5.75 -3.12
CA LEU A 54 -9.32 6.08 -3.76
C LEU A 54 -10.27 6.77 -2.80
N LEU A 55 -10.35 6.30 -1.56
CA LEU A 55 -11.18 6.93 -0.55
C LEU A 55 -10.73 8.37 -0.27
N ALA A 56 -9.42 8.60 -0.12
CA ALA A 56 -8.87 9.93 0.07
C ALA A 56 -9.17 10.86 -1.11
N LEU A 57 -9.07 10.34 -2.34
CA LEU A 57 -9.33 11.07 -3.57
C LEU A 57 -10.80 11.43 -3.73
N LEU A 58 -11.70 10.50 -3.39
CA LEU A 58 -13.15 10.71 -3.43
C LEU A 58 -13.57 11.76 -2.39
N LEU A 59 -13.03 11.67 -1.18
CA LEU A 59 -13.24 12.69 -0.15
C LEU A 59 -12.72 14.06 -0.59
N TYR A 60 -11.52 14.12 -1.18
CA TYR A 60 -10.95 15.37 -1.71
C TYR A 60 -11.80 15.99 -2.82
N TYR A 61 -12.40 15.18 -3.69
CA TYR A 61 -13.26 15.70 -4.76
C TYR A 61 -14.61 16.23 -4.26
N VAL A 62 -15.13 15.64 -3.18
CA VAL A 62 -16.44 16.00 -2.61
C VAL A 62 -16.38 17.19 -1.65
N THR A 63 -15.20 17.50 -1.08
CA THR A 63 -15.02 18.59 -0.09
C THR A 63 -14.32 19.80 -0.66
#